data_AF-A0A224Y1E5-F1
#
_entry.id   AF-A0A224Y1E5-F1
#
_cell.length_a   1.000
_cell.length_b   1.000
_cell.length_c   1.000
_cell.angle_alpha   90.00
_cell.angle_beta   90.00
_cell.angle_gamma   90.00
#
_symmetry.space_group_name_H-M   'P 1'
#
loop_
_entity.id
_entity.type
_entity.pdbx_description
1 polymer ?
#
loop_
_entity_poly.entity_id
_entity_poly.type
_entity_poly.pdbx_seq_one_letter_code
_entity_poly.pdbx_strand_id
1 'polypeptide(L)'
;FSYFNFDHDIALLRLNDKVPLTPVIRPICLPNATDDHYEGVKATTTGWGTLKEDGRPSCLLQEVEVPVMSNEECRTNTSYHPKMISDNMMCAGYKEGLKDSCQGDSGGPLIREREDKRY
;
A
#
# COMPACT_ATOMS: atom_id res chain seq x y z
N PHE A 1 0.52 -8.27 -14.99
CA PHE A 1 1.01 -9.20 -13.96
C PHE A 1 2.19 -10.00 -14.49
N SER A 2 3.35 -9.89 -13.82
CA SER A 2 4.57 -10.65 -14.10
C SER A 2 4.85 -11.63 -12.97
N TYR A 3 5.05 -12.92 -13.28
CA TYR A 3 5.41 -13.93 -12.27
C TYR A 3 6.86 -13.83 -11.78
N PHE A 4 7.69 -13.01 -12.42
CA PHE A 4 9.10 -12.85 -12.06
C PHE A 4 9.29 -11.80 -10.97
N ASN A 5 8.54 -10.70 -11.03
CA ASN A 5 8.71 -9.54 -10.14
C ASN A 5 7.39 -8.89 -9.70
N PHE A 6 6.24 -9.51 -9.96
CA PHE A 6 4.91 -8.97 -9.59
C PHE A 6 4.57 -7.63 -10.25
N ASP A 7 5.17 -7.33 -11.41
CA ASP A 7 4.87 -6.10 -12.14
C ASP A 7 3.44 -6.07 -12.69
N HIS A 8 2.80 -4.90 -12.62
CA HIS A 8 1.37 -4.69 -12.89
C HIS A 8 0.46 -5.62 -12.05
N ASP A 9 0.67 -5.63 -10.73
CA ASP A 9 -0.18 -6.34 -9.77
C ASP A 9 -1.38 -5.47 -9.34
N ILE A 10 -2.44 -5.51 -10.14
CA ILE A 10 -3.68 -4.78 -9.92
C ILE A 10 -4.87 -5.58 -10.42
N ALA A 11 -5.98 -5.52 -9.69
CA ALA A 11 -7.24 -6.17 -10.07
C ALA A 11 -8.45 -5.29 -9.74
N LEU A 12 -9.53 -5.45 -10.50
CA LEU A 12 -10.83 -4.83 -10.22
C LEU A 12 -11.85 -5.92 -9.91
N LEU A 13 -12.54 -5.77 -8.77
CA LEU A 13 -13.64 -6.64 -8.39
C LEU A 13 -14.96 -5.88 -8.54
N ARG A 14 -15.83 -6.39 -9.42
CA ARG A 14 -17.19 -5.86 -9.59
C ARG A 14 -18.16 -6.70 -8.77
N LEU A 15 -18.81 -6.08 -7.80
CA LEU A 15 -19.87 -6.71 -7.03
C LEU A 15 -21.14 -6.83 -7.86
N ASN A 16 -21.93 -7.88 -7.58
CA ASN A 16 -23.23 -8.09 -8.25
C ASN A 16 -24.22 -6.97 -7.92
N ASP A 17 -24.20 -6.51 -6.67
CA ASP A 17 -25.07 -5.47 -6.14
C ASP A 17 -24.28 -4.24 -5.67
N LYS A 18 -24.96 -3.09 -5.65
CA LYS A 18 -24.36 -1.85 -5.16
C LYS A 18 -24.22 -1.89 -3.64
N VAL A 19 -23.07 -1.47 -3.13
CA VAL A 19 -22.86 -1.30 -1.69
C VAL A 19 -23.54 -0.01 -1.21
N PRO A 20 -24.39 -0.06 -0.16
CA PRO A 20 -24.99 1.14 0.40
C PRO A 20 -23.92 2.01 1.09
N LEU A 21 -23.91 3.30 0.77
CA LEU A 21 -23.05 4.26 1.46
C LEU A 21 -23.62 4.57 2.84
N THR A 22 -22.77 4.46 3.86
CA THR A 22 -23.14 4.71 5.26
C THR A 22 -22.03 5.52 5.95
N PRO A 23 -22.19 5.94 7.21
CA PRO A 23 -21.10 6.57 7.94
C PRO A 23 -19.83 5.71 8.05
N VAL A 24 -19.96 4.38 7.99
CA VAL A 24 -18.84 3.41 8.12
C VAL A 24 -18.49 2.70 6.80
N ILE A 25 -19.20 2.99 5.71
CA ILE A 25 -18.93 2.43 4.38
C ILE A 25 -18.86 3.59 3.39
N ARG A 26 -17.63 3.92 2.96
CA ARG A 26 -17.36 4.98 2.00
C ARG A 26 -16.25 4.56 1.03
N PRO A 27 -16.31 5.01 -0.24
CA PRO A 27 -15.23 4.78 -1.18
C PRO A 27 -14.03 5.67 -0.87
N ILE A 28 -12.86 5.24 -1.33
CA ILE A 28 -11.63 6.03 -1.38
C ILE A 28 -11.61 6.92 -2.63
N CYS A 29 -10.90 8.04 -2.60
CA CYS A 29 -10.62 8.80 -3.82
C CYS A 29 -9.54 8.10 -4.65
N LEU A 30 -9.60 8.26 -5.97
CA LEU A 30 -8.45 7.97 -6.82
C LEU A 30 -7.58 9.22 -6.95
N PRO A 31 -6.26 9.07 -7.16
CA PRO A 31 -5.37 10.17 -7.50
C PRO A 31 -5.87 10.99 -8.70
N ASN A 32 -5.77 12.32 -8.62
CA ASN A 32 -6.32 13.23 -9.63
C ASN A 32 -5.39 13.47 -10.84
N ALA A 33 -4.08 13.24 -10.71
CA ALA A 33 -3.09 13.50 -11.75
C ALA A 33 -1.87 12.57 -11.64
N THR A 34 -1.16 12.38 -12.75
CA THR A 34 0.05 11.55 -12.89
C THR A 34 1.29 12.11 -12.20
N ASP A 35 1.26 13.37 -11.74
CA ASP A 35 2.45 14.14 -11.34
C ASP A 35 2.57 14.35 -9.82
N ASP A 36 1.70 13.72 -9.02
CA ASP A 36 1.89 13.70 -7.56
C ASP A 36 3.05 12.75 -7.24
N HIS A 37 4.24 13.31 -7.04
CA HIS A 37 5.33 12.58 -6.41
C HIS A 37 4.99 12.39 -4.93
N TYR A 38 4.66 11.15 -4.56
CA TYR A 38 4.36 10.78 -3.17
C TYR A 38 5.61 10.60 -2.32
N GLU A 39 6.82 10.76 -2.88
CA GLU A 39 8.08 10.61 -2.16
C GLU A 39 8.15 11.48 -0.91
N GLY A 40 8.55 10.90 0.22
CA GLY A 40 8.62 11.56 1.52
C GLY A 40 7.27 11.76 2.22
N VAL A 41 6.15 11.48 1.56
CA VAL A 41 4.82 11.56 2.15
C VAL A 41 4.61 10.40 3.12
N LYS A 42 4.03 10.70 4.28
CA LYS A 42 3.54 9.69 5.22
C LYS A 42 2.19 9.16 4.73
N ALA A 43 2.17 7.89 4.38
CA ALA A 43 0.98 7.15 4.00
C ALA A 43 0.60 6.15 5.10
N THR A 44 -0.66 5.80 5.17
CA THR A 44 -1.19 4.78 6.09
C THR A 44 -1.57 3.55 5.30
N THR A 45 -1.12 2.38 5.75
CA THR A 45 -1.64 1.10 5.29
C THR A 45 -2.45 0.44 6.40
N THR A 46 -3.49 -0.29 6.02
CA THR A 46 -4.43 -0.93 6.96
C THR A 46 -4.73 -2.35 6.53
N GLY A 47 -4.86 -3.27 7.49
CA GLY A 47 -5.20 -4.66 7.18
C GLY A 47 -5.34 -5.57 8.38
N TRP A 48 -5.62 -6.84 8.11
CA TRP A 48 -5.80 -7.91 9.10
C TRP A 48 -4.71 -8.98 9.00
N GLY A 49 -3.64 -8.72 8.26
CA GLY A 49 -2.52 -9.61 8.09
C GLY A 49 -1.79 -9.95 9.38
N THR A 50 -0.68 -10.66 9.23
CA THR A 50 0.13 -11.12 10.36
C THR A 50 0.87 -9.96 11.02
N LEU A 51 0.92 -9.90 12.35
CA LEU A 51 1.64 -8.83 13.07
C LEU A 51 3.17 -8.98 13.07
N LYS A 52 3.65 -10.11 12.58
CA LYS A 52 5.06 -10.48 12.42
C LYS A 52 5.16 -11.56 11.35
N GLU A 53 6.35 -11.74 10.78
CA GLU A 53 6.65 -12.83 9.85
C GLU A 53 6.28 -14.19 10.46
N ASP A 54 5.62 -15.03 9.67
CA ASP A 54 5.07 -16.34 10.06
C ASP A 54 4.16 -16.32 11.31
N GLY A 55 3.59 -15.14 11.59
CA GLY A 55 2.64 -14.91 12.68
C GLY A 55 1.23 -15.41 12.36
N ARG A 56 0.31 -15.18 13.31
CA ARG A 56 -1.12 -15.35 13.06
C ARG A 56 -1.72 -14.03 12.56
N PRO A 57 -2.70 -14.07 11.63
CA PRO A 57 -3.46 -12.90 11.24
C PRO A 57 -4.14 -12.25 12.44
N SER A 58 -4.32 -10.93 12.38
CA SER A 58 -4.99 -10.18 13.44
C SER A 58 -6.51 -10.32 13.35
N CYS A 59 -7.18 -10.51 14.49
CA CYS A 59 -8.64 -10.43 14.56
C CYS A 59 -9.17 -8.99 14.53
N LEU A 60 -8.29 -8.01 14.73
CA LEU A 60 -8.62 -6.58 14.75
C LEU A 60 -7.93 -5.87 13.59
N LEU A 61 -8.64 -4.94 12.94
CA LEU A 61 -8.04 -4.11 11.89
C LEU A 61 -6.87 -3.35 12.48
N GLN A 62 -5.72 -3.44 11.83
CA GLN A 62 -4.52 -2.70 12.17
C GLN A 62 -4.31 -1.56 11.18
N GLU A 63 -3.58 -0.55 11.63
CA GLU A 63 -3.11 0.53 10.79
C GLU A 63 -1.65 0.85 11.12
N VAL A 64 -0.90 1.28 10.11
CA VAL A 64 0.45 1.74 10.31
C VAL A 64 0.82 2.85 9.33
N GLU A 65 1.43 3.89 9.86
CA GLU A 65 1.99 4.99 9.06
C GLU A 65 3.40 4.61 8.60
N VAL A 66 3.66 4.76 7.30
CA VAL A 66 4.94 4.50 6.64
C VAL A 66 5.29 5.64 5.67
N PRO A 67 6.56 6.06 5.58
CA PRO A 67 6.97 7.04 4.60
C PRO A 67 7.13 6.38 3.22
N VAL A 68 6.65 7.04 2.18
CA VAL A 68 6.91 6.66 0.78
C VAL A 68 8.34 7.04 0.42
N MET A 69 9.06 6.15 -0.27
CA MET A 69 10.43 6.37 -0.74
C MET A 69 10.48 6.32 -2.26
N SER A 70 11.54 6.90 -2.85
CA SER A 70 11.74 6.82 -4.30
C SER A 70 12.06 5.38 -4.72
N ASN A 71 11.71 5.03 -5.96
CA ASN A 71 12.07 3.71 -6.50
C ASN A 71 13.59 3.52 -6.64
N GLU A 72 14.34 4.60 -6.87
CA GLU A 72 15.80 4.56 -6.87
C GLU A 72 16.35 4.17 -5.49
N GLU A 73 15.85 4.81 -4.43
CA GLU A 73 16.19 4.46 -3.06
C GLU A 73 15.80 3.01 -2.75
N CYS A 74 14.59 2.60 -3.15
CA CYS A 74 14.14 1.24 -2.92
C CYS A 74 15.04 0.19 -3.59
N ARG A 75 15.49 0.43 -4.83
CA ARG A 75 16.41 -0.46 -5.57
C ARG A 75 17.81 -0.54 -4.97
N THR A 76 18.26 0.49 -4.26
CA THR A 76 19.66 0.63 -3.81
C THR A 76 19.84 0.36 -2.31
N ASN A 77 18.85 0.72 -1.49
CA ASN A 77 18.96 0.74 -0.04
C ASN A 77 18.12 -0.35 0.66
N THR A 78 17.57 -1.31 -0.10
CA THR A 78 16.82 -2.44 0.45
C THR A 78 17.45 -3.77 0.05
N SER A 79 16.96 -4.87 0.62
CA SER A 79 17.36 -6.23 0.24
C SER A 79 16.78 -6.70 -1.10
N TYR A 80 15.90 -5.91 -1.73
CA TYR A 80 15.35 -6.25 -3.03
C TYR A 80 16.42 -6.13 -4.13
N HIS A 81 16.51 -7.16 -4.96
CA HIS A 81 17.29 -7.10 -6.18
C HIS A 81 16.77 -5.93 -7.07
N PRO A 82 17.64 -5.07 -7.62
CA PRO A 82 17.22 -3.84 -8.33
C PRO A 82 16.23 -4.06 -9.48
N LYS A 83 16.27 -5.23 -10.13
CA LYS A 83 15.35 -5.60 -11.21
C LYS A 83 13.93 -5.99 -10.73
N MET A 84 13.72 -6.15 -9.43
CA MET A 84 12.40 -6.48 -8.88
C MET A 84 11.47 -5.27 -8.80
N ILE A 85 12.02 -4.06 -8.61
CA ILE A 85 11.23 -2.84 -8.46
C ILE A 85 11.09 -2.13 -9.82
N SER A 86 9.92 -2.24 -10.45
CA SER A 86 9.59 -1.54 -11.71
C SER A 86 9.09 -0.11 -11.45
N ASP A 87 8.90 0.68 -12.50
CA ASP A 87 8.31 2.03 -12.40
C ASP A 87 6.78 1.99 -12.18
N ASN A 88 6.15 0.81 -12.26
CA ASN A 88 4.73 0.62 -11.94
C ASN A 88 4.50 0.27 -10.46
N MET A 89 5.55 0.31 -9.65
CA MET A 89 5.52 0.01 -8.21
C MET A 89 5.84 1.27 -7.41
N MET A 90 5.49 1.23 -6.12
CA MET A 90 5.84 2.24 -5.13
C MET A 90 6.33 1.54 -3.87
N CYS A 91 7.41 2.05 -3.29
CA CYS A 91 7.92 1.55 -2.02
C CYS A 91 7.54 2.50 -0.89
N ALA A 92 7.13 1.93 0.24
CA ALA A 92 6.86 2.67 1.47
C ALA A 92 7.31 1.84 2.67
N GLY A 93 7.97 2.49 3.63
CA GLY A 93 8.53 1.78 4.78
C GLY A 93 9.70 2.53 5.41
N TYR A 94 10.08 2.10 6.60
CA TYR A 94 11.26 2.63 7.29
C TYR A 94 12.51 1.85 6.89
N LYS A 95 13.60 2.55 6.59
CA LYS A 95 14.89 1.94 6.21
C LYS A 95 15.40 0.97 7.26
N GLU A 96 15.09 1.25 8.51
CA GLU A 96 15.50 0.46 9.67
C GLU A 96 14.60 -0.78 9.89
N GLY A 97 13.61 -1.03 9.03
CA GLY A 97 12.74 -2.22 9.12
C GLY A 97 11.78 -2.20 10.31
N LEU A 98 11.39 -1.01 10.78
CA LEU A 98 10.61 -0.85 12.03
C LEU A 98 9.15 -1.31 11.90
N LYS A 99 8.51 -0.94 10.80
CA LYS A 99 7.06 -1.04 10.61
C LYS A 99 6.78 -1.21 9.12
N ASP A 100 6.03 -2.25 8.77
CA ASP A 100 5.69 -2.60 7.40
C ASP A 100 4.36 -3.39 7.36
N SER A 101 3.74 -3.45 6.18
CA SER A 101 2.69 -4.42 5.87
C SER A 101 3.25 -5.84 5.87
N CYS A 102 2.40 -6.84 6.17
CA CYS A 102 2.87 -8.23 6.25
C CYS A 102 1.95 -9.18 5.47
N GLN A 103 2.17 -10.49 5.67
CA GLN A 103 1.42 -11.53 4.98
C GLN A 103 -0.09 -11.39 5.26
N GLY A 104 -0.89 -11.43 4.19
CA GLY A 104 -2.35 -11.30 4.26
C GLY A 104 -2.89 -9.88 4.06
N ASP A 105 -2.02 -8.87 3.94
CA ASP A 105 -2.43 -7.49 3.62
C ASP A 105 -2.40 -7.18 2.12
N SER A 106 -1.98 -8.12 1.27
CA SER A 106 -1.90 -7.93 -0.19
C SER A 106 -3.27 -7.55 -0.79
N GLY A 107 -3.28 -6.48 -1.60
CA GLY A 107 -4.51 -5.87 -2.13
C GLY A 107 -5.20 -4.89 -1.17
N GLY A 108 -4.69 -4.76 0.06
CA GLY A 108 -5.07 -3.70 0.99
C GLY A 108 -4.58 -2.32 0.53
N PRO A 109 -5.13 -1.24 1.11
CA PRO A 109 -4.89 0.10 0.62
C PRO A 109 -3.62 0.73 1.23
N LEU A 110 -2.93 1.56 0.44
CA LEU A 110 -1.96 2.55 0.92
C LEU A 110 -2.55 3.94 0.66
N ILE A 111 -2.93 4.64 1.73
CA ILE A 111 -3.72 5.89 1.65
C ILE A 111 -2.98 7.08 2.24
N ARG A 112 -3.34 8.29 1.80
CA ARG A 112 -2.83 9.55 2.34
C ARG A 112 -3.98 10.54 2.42
N GLU A 113 -4.07 11.27 3.54
CA GLU A 113 -4.99 12.41 3.63
C GLU A 113 -4.53 13.54 2.67
N ARG A 114 -5.47 14.01 1.86
CA ARG A 114 -5.35 15.18 0.98
C ARG A 114 -5.67 16.46 1.74
N GLU A 115 -5.34 17.61 1.13
CA GLU A 115 -5.64 18.93 1.71
C GLU A 115 -7.14 19.17 1.96
N ASP A 116 -8.02 18.56 1.13
CA ASP A 116 -9.48 18.66 1.25
C ASP A 116 -10.08 17.68 2.27
N LYS A 117 -9.24 17.07 3.12
CA LYS A 117 -9.65 16.12 4.18
C LYS A 117 -10.31 14.85 3.67
N ARG A 118 -10.04 14.50 2.41
CA ARG A 118 -10.35 13.19 1.83
C ARG A 118 -9.10 12.34 1.77
N TYR A 119 -9.29 11.03 1.74
CA TYR A 119 -8.26 10.05 1.44
C TYR A 119 -8.41 9.60 0.00
#